data_AF-A0A2Z6INF5-F1
#
_entry.id   AF-A0A2Z6INF5-F1
#
_cell.length_a   1.000
_cell.length_b   1.000
_cell.length_c   1.000
_cell.angle_alpha   90.00
_cell.angle_beta   90.00
_cell.angle_gamma   90.00
#
_symmetry.space_group_name_H-M   'P 1'
#
loop_
_entity.id
_entity.type
_entity.pdbx_description
1 polymer ?
#
loop_
_entity_poly.entity_id
_entity_poly.type
_entity_poly.pdbx_seq_one_letter_code
_entity_poly.pdbx_strand_id
1 'polypeptide(L)' 'MSTTETALTAHLVMPDCYPGDALLHEIGEELRAHFQIVHPTLQVETGDPGHPCKLAGEHLV' A
#
# COMPACT_ATOMS: atom_id res chain seq x y z
N MET A 1 -7.28 15.35 -4.97
CA MET A 1 -7.00 15.47 -3.53
C MET A 1 -7.93 16.54 -2.95
N SER A 2 -9.06 16.12 -2.39
CA SER A 2 -9.89 16.99 -1.54
C SER A 2 -9.23 17.14 -0.17
N THR A 3 -9.49 18.22 0.56
CA THR A 3 -8.99 18.42 1.94
C THR A 3 -9.89 17.77 3.00
N THR A 4 -11.06 17.26 2.59
CA THR A 4 -12.06 16.65 3.49
C THR A 4 -12.11 15.13 3.41
N GLU A 5 -11.36 14.53 2.50
CA GLU A 5 -11.37 13.09 2.25
C GLU A 5 -10.08 12.45 2.77
N THR A 6 -10.19 11.27 3.39
CA THR A 6 -9.03 10.55 3.92
C THR A 6 -8.12 10.11 2.78
N ALA A 7 -6.85 10.50 2.87
CA ALA A 7 -5.78 10.05 1.99
C ALA A 7 -4.86 9.08 2.75
N LEU A 8 -4.29 8.11 2.04
CA LEU A 8 -3.34 7.15 2.57
C LEU A 8 -2.13 7.05 1.65
N THR A 9 -0.94 7.05 2.23
CA THR A 9 0.30 6.66 1.55
C THR A 9 0.89 5.49 2.31
N ALA A 10 1.15 4.36 1.64
CA ALA A 10 1.76 3.19 2.25
C ALA A 10 2.72 2.49 1.29
N HIS A 11 3.68 1.77 1.86
CA HIS A 11 4.55 0.88 1.10
C HIS A 11 3.99 -0.53 1.18
N LEU A 12 3.81 -1.16 0.02
CA LEU A 12 3.25 -2.50 -0.12
C LEU A 12 4.36 -3.43 -0.59
N VAL A 13 4.96 -4.13 0.36
CA VAL A 13 6.07 -5.06 0.10
C VAL A 13 5.52 -6.39 -0.42
N MET A 14 5.87 -6.76 -1.64
CA MET A 14 5.46 -7.98 -2.34
C MET A 14 6.71 -8.74 -2.83
N PRO A 15 7.20 -9.74 -2.06
CA PRO A 15 8.41 -10.50 -2.41
C PRO A 15 8.29 -11.29 -3.72
N ASP A 16 7.11 -11.80 -4.03
CA ASP A 16 6.86 -12.71 -5.17
C ASP A 16 6.42 -11.99 -6.47
N CYS A 17 6.85 -10.72 -6.65
CA CYS A 17 6.59 -9.85 -7.81
C CYS A 17 5.22 -9.13 -7.79
N TYR A 18 5.13 -8.06 -8.59
CA TYR A 18 3.93 -7.25 -8.79
C TYR A 18 2.89 -8.04 -9.62
N PRO A 19 1.72 -8.39 -9.04
CA PRO A 19 0.72 -9.21 -9.72
C PRO A 19 -0.12 -8.42 -10.74
N GLY A 20 0.13 -7.12 -10.89
CA GLY A 20 -0.52 -6.25 -11.87
C GLY A 20 -1.53 -5.27 -11.25
N ASP A 21 -2.02 -4.37 -12.09
CA ASP A 21 -2.87 -3.23 -11.69
C ASP A 21 -4.23 -3.65 -11.12
N ALA A 22 -4.70 -4.86 -11.47
CA ALA A 22 -5.96 -5.41 -10.92
C ALA A 22 -5.91 -5.51 -9.40
N LEU A 23 -4.79 -5.97 -8.83
CA LEU A 23 -4.66 -6.06 -7.37
C LEU A 23 -4.66 -4.66 -6.73
N LEU A 24 -3.95 -3.69 -7.30
CA LEU A 24 -3.95 -2.33 -6.75
C LEU A 24 -5.35 -1.70 -6.80
N HIS A 25 -6.12 -2.00 -7.85
CA HIS A 25 -7.50 -1.57 -7.95
C HIS A 25 -8.37 -2.19 -6.86
N GLU A 26 -8.29 -3.51 -6.66
CA GLU A 26 -9.02 -4.22 -5.61
C GLU A 26 -8.67 -3.69 -4.21
N ILE A 27 -7.38 -3.48 -3.92
CA ILE A 27 -6.95 -2.89 -2.65
C ILE A 27 -7.54 -1.48 -2.48
N GLY A 28 -7.57 -0.68 -3.55
CA GLY A 28 -8.17 0.65 -3.52
C GLY A 28 -9.66 0.61 -3.15
N GLU A 29 -10.41 -0.30 -3.76
CA GLU A 29 -11.83 -0.50 -3.46
C GLU A 29 -12.06 -0.98 -2.02
N GLU A 30 -11.26 -1.93 -1.53
CA GLU A 30 -11.33 -2.42 -0.15
C GLU A 30 -11.00 -1.33 0.88
N LEU A 31 -9.94 -0.54 0.64
CA LEU A 31 -9.57 0.59 1.51
C LEU A 31 -10.68 1.65 1.57
N ARG A 32 -11.33 1.90 0.45
CA ARG A 32 -12.48 2.79 0.39
C ARG A 32 -13.67 2.21 1.14
N ALA A 33 -14.03 0.95 0.90
CA ALA A 33 -15.18 0.31 1.49
C ALA A 33 -15.08 0.24 3.02
N HIS A 34 -13.91 -0.16 3.54
CA HIS A 34 -13.73 -0.43 4.97
C HIS A 34 -13.29 0.79 5.77
N PHE A 35 -12.50 1.68 5.17
CA PHE A 35 -11.86 2.77 5.91
C PHE A 35 -12.17 4.17 5.35
N GLN A 36 -13.00 4.27 4.31
CA GLN A 36 -13.36 5.54 3.65
C GLN A 36 -12.12 6.29 3.15
N ILE A 37 -11.06 5.56 2.77
CA ILE A 37 -9.86 6.12 2.15
C ILE A 37 -10.17 6.32 0.68
N VAL A 38 -10.29 7.58 0.26
CA VAL A 38 -10.66 7.94 -1.12
C VAL A 38 -9.41 8.09 -2.00
N HIS A 39 -8.29 8.47 -1.40
CA HIS A 39 -7.05 8.73 -2.14
C HIS A 39 -5.89 7.86 -1.62
N PRO A 40 -5.91 6.53 -1.87
CA PRO A 40 -4.77 5.66 -1.55
C PRO A 40 -3.66 5.80 -2.59
N THR A 41 -2.42 5.93 -2.12
CA THR A 41 -1.19 5.82 -2.91
C THR A 41 -0.35 4.69 -2.34
N LEU A 42 -0.13 3.64 -3.14
CA LEU A 42 0.61 2.44 -2.72
C LEU A 42 1.92 2.36 -3.50
N GLN A 43 3.04 2.46 -2.79
CA GLN A 43 4.36 2.22 -3.37
C GLN A 43 4.67 0.72 -3.28
N VAL A 44 4.70 0.04 -4.42
CA VAL A 44 5.02 -1.39 -4.48
C VAL A 44 6.54 -1.57 -4.36
N GLU A 45 6.97 -2.45 -3.46
CA GLU A 45 8.38 -2.82 -3.26
C GLU A 45 8.55 -4.34 -3.29
N THR A 46 9.70 -4.84 -3.73
CA THR A 46 9.98 -6.28 -3.80
C THR A 46 10.55 -6.86 -2.51
N GLY A 47 10.80 -6.03 -1.49
CA GLY A 47 11.35 -6.50 -0.22
C GLY A 47 12.80 -6.95 -0.30
N ASP A 48 13.61 -6.34 -1.18
CA ASP A 48 15.04 -6.62 -1.30
C ASP A 48 15.75 -6.51 0.07
N PRO A 49 16.38 -7.59 0.58
CA PRO A 49 17.13 -7.55 1.84
C PRO A 49 18.28 -6.54 1.86
N GLY A 50 18.85 -6.19 0.69
CA GLY A 50 19.88 -5.16 0.56
C GLY A 50 19.32 -3.73 0.60
N HIS A 51 18.03 -3.57 0.32
CA HIS A 51 17.30 -2.29 0.32
C HIS A 51 15.95 -2.45 1.03
N PRO A 52 15.94 -2.75 2.34
CA PRO A 52 14.71 -3.02 3.06
C PRO A 52 13.81 -1.78 3.11
N CYS A 53 12.50 -2.02 3.08
CA CYS A 53 11.49 -0.98 3.23
C CYS A 53 11.66 -0.28 4.59
N LYS A 54 11.99 1.02 4.58
CA LYS A 54 12.19 1.80 5.81
C LYS A 54 10.90 2.04 6.60
N LEU A 55 9.74 1.90 5.95
CA LEU A 55 8.42 2.04 6.56
C LEU A 55 7.79 0.70 6.95
N ALA A 56 8.39 -0.42 6.56
CA ALA A 56 8.04 -1.71 7.16
C ALA A 56 8.53 -1.64 8.60
N GLY A 57 7.63 -1.32 9.53
CA GLY A 57 7.94 -1.29 10.95
C GLY A 57 8.60 -2.59 11.38
N GLU A 58 9.35 -2.56 12.48
CA GLU A 58 9.83 -3.77 13.12
C GLU A 58 8.62 -4.68 13.35
N HIS A 59 8.60 -5.84 12.70
CA HIS A 59 7.59 -6.86 12.88
C HIS A 59 7.76 -7.41 14.31
N LEU A 60 7.17 -6.72 15.28
CA LEU A 60 7.08 -7.18 16.66
C LEU A 60 5.99 -8.26 16.69
N VAL A 61 6.44 -9.51 16.51
CA VAL A 61 5.69 -10.74 16.81
C VAL A 61 5.64 -10.99 18.31
#